data_AF-A0A497AMC5-F1
#
_entry.id   AF-A0A497AMC5-F1
#
_cell.length_a   1.000
_cell.length_b   1.000
_cell.length_c   1.000
_cell.angle_alpha   90.00
_cell.angle_beta   90.00
_cell.angle_gamma   90.00
#
_symmetry.space_group_name_H-M   'P 1'
#
loop_
_entity.id
_entity.type
_entity.pdbx_description
1 polymer ?
#
loop_
_entity_poly.entity_id
_entity_poly.type
_entity_poly.pdbx_seq_one_letter_code
_entity_poly.pdbx_strand_id
1 'polypeptide(L)' 'MMRGIKIIVEKHPDGYIAYPLGIKGIVIGEGDTYEEALADVKSAIQFHIETFGPEVLETESPVLEAFVAETKDSFDYA' A
#
# COMPACT_ATOMS: atom_id res chain seq x y z
N MET A 1 -11.01 8.21 -16.61
CA MET A 1 -11.77 7.73 -15.43
C MET A 1 -10.83 7.72 -14.25
N MET A 2 -11.27 8.16 -13.07
CA MET A 2 -10.49 8.05 -11.83
C MET A 2 -10.60 6.61 -11.33
N ARG A 3 -9.48 5.88 -11.30
CA ARG A 3 -9.46 4.52 -10.75
C ARG A 3 -9.30 4.61 -9.24
N GLY A 4 -10.19 3.96 -8.50
CA GLY A 4 -10.01 3.78 -7.06
C GLY A 4 -8.83 2.86 -6.78
N ILE A 5 -7.88 3.32 -5.96
CA ILE A 5 -6.77 2.51 -5.46
C ILE A 5 -7.08 2.15 -4.01
N LYS A 6 -7.04 0.85 -3.68
CA LYS A 6 -7.22 0.37 -2.31
C LYS A 6 -5.90 0.56 -1.56
N ILE A 7 -5.96 1.10 -0.34
CA ILE A 7 -4.82 1.37 0.52
C ILE A 7 -5.05 0.64 1.84
N ILE A 8 -4.04 -0.08 2.33
CA ILE A 8 -3.99 -0.60 3.69
C ILE A 8 -3.30 0.45 4.56
N VAL A 9 -3.86 0.70 5.74
CA VAL A 9 -3.25 1.57 6.76
C VAL A 9 -3.12 0.77 8.05
N GLU A 10 -1.90 0.68 8.56
CA GLU A 10 -1.55 0.01 9.80
C GLU A 10 -1.28 1.03 10.89
N LYS A 11 -1.82 0.81 12.09
CA LYS A 11 -1.49 1.59 13.28
C LYS A 11 -0.35 0.90 14.01
N HIS A 12 0.72 1.64 14.29
CA HIS A 12 1.80 1.23 15.17
C HIS A 12 1.89 2.12 16.42
N PRO A 13 2.59 1.70 17.49
CA PRO A 13 2.77 2.53 18.69
C PRO A 13 3.41 3.89 18.41
N ASP A 14 4.26 3.97 17.38
CA ASP A 14 5.06 5.11 16.96
C ASP A 14 4.47 5.90 15.78
N GLY A 15 3.37 5.43 15.17
CA GLY A 15 2.78 6.14 14.03
C GLY A 15 1.80 5.29 13.23
N TYR A 16 1.72 5.59 11.95
CA TYR A 16 0.91 4.89 10.96
C TYR A 16 1.73 4.64 9.71
N ILE A 17 1.51 3.49 9.08
CA ILE A 17 2.11 3.13 7.80
C ILE A 17 0.98 2.83 6.82
N ALA A 18 1.10 3.30 5.58
CA ALA A 18 0.12 3.10 4.54
C ALA A 18 0.77 2.60 3.24
N TYR A 19 0.11 1.67 2.54
CA TYR A 19 0.60 1.16 1.26
C TYR A 19 -0.54 0.74 0.32
N PRO A 20 -0.39 0.95 -1.01
CA PRO A 20 -1.42 0.64 -1.99
C PRO A 20 -1.39 -0.83 -2.41
N LEU A 21 -2.55 -1.37 -2.75
CA LEU A 21 -2.70 -2.68 -3.35
C LEU A 21 -2.79 -2.59 -4.87
N GLY A 22 -2.16 -3.54 -5.56
CA GLY A 22 -2.26 -3.66 -7.02
C GLY A 22 -1.55 -2.53 -7.77
N ILE A 23 -0.43 -2.06 -7.23
CA ILE A 23 0.53 -1.18 -7.91
C ILE A 23 1.84 -1.93 -8.08
N LYS A 24 2.48 -1.82 -9.24
CA LYS A 24 3.80 -2.39 -9.48
C LYS A 24 4.87 -1.56 -8.79
N GLY A 25 5.70 -2.20 -7.97
CA GLY A 25 6.80 -1.55 -7.24
C GLY A 25 6.49 -1.40 -5.74
N ILE A 26 7.33 -0.65 -5.04
CA ILE A 26 7.19 -0.41 -3.61
C ILE A 26 6.75 1.04 -3.42
N VAL A 27 5.56 1.23 -2.85
CA VAL A 27 5.02 2.53 -2.48
C VAL A 27 4.55 2.42 -1.03
N ILE A 28 5.12 3.26 -0.18
CA ILE A 28 4.82 3.30 1.25
C ILE A 28 4.67 4.78 1.62
N GLY A 29 3.72 5.08 2.48
CA GLY A 29 3.66 6.37 3.17
C GLY A 29 3.60 6.17 4.68
N GLU A 30 4.06 7.18 5.42
CA GLU A 30 4.13 7.17 6.88
C GLU A 30 3.58 8.47 7.48
N GLY A 31 3.23 8.44 8.76
CA GLY A 31 2.78 9.63 9.48
C GLY A 31 2.45 9.36 10.93
N ASP A 32 2.44 10.42 11.75
CA ASP A 32 2.08 10.32 13.16
C ASP A 32 0.56 10.06 13.33
N THR A 33 -0.23 10.51 12.34
CA THR A 33 -1.68 10.34 12.25
C THR A 33 -2.12 9.51 11.04
N TYR A 34 -3.35 8.99 11.10
CA TYR A 34 -3.97 8.26 9.98
C TYR A 34 -4.03 9.13 8.72
N GLU A 35 -4.41 10.39 8.87
CA GLU A 35 -4.56 11.34 7.79
C GLU A 35 -3.23 11.68 7.12
N GLU A 36 -2.15 11.82 7.91
CA GLU A 36 -0.81 12.07 7.39
C GLU A 36 -0.29 10.88 6.58
N ALA A 37 -0.34 9.66 7.12
CA ALA A 37 0.09 8.47 6.37
C ALA A 37 -0.73 8.27 5.09
N LEU A 38 -2.03 8.57 5.13
CA LEU A 38 -2.90 8.49 3.95
C LEU A 38 -2.59 9.60 2.92
N ALA A 39 -2.21 10.80 3.36
CA ALA A 39 -1.79 11.88 2.47
C ALA A 39 -0.42 11.60 1.85
N ASP A 40 0.50 11.03 2.64
CA ASP A 40 1.84 10.69 2.22
C ASP A 40 1.83 9.58 1.16
N VAL A 41 1.11 8.48 1.39
CA VAL A 41 0.99 7.40 0.39
C VAL A 41 0.31 7.88 -0.90
N LYS A 42 -0.64 8.82 -0.83
CA LYS A 42 -1.25 9.42 -2.04
C LYS A 42 -0.22 10.21 -2.86
N SER A 43 0.62 10.97 -2.18
CA SER A 43 1.71 11.72 -2.81
C SER A 43 2.75 10.76 -3.41
N ALA A 44 3.08 9.68 -2.70
CA ALA A 44 3.99 8.65 -3.18
C ALA A 44 3.44 7.90 -4.41
N ILE A 45 2.14 7.58 -4.44
CA ILE A 45 1.47 7.01 -5.62
C ILE A 45 1.58 7.96 -6.82
N GLN A 46 1.27 9.25 -6.62
CA GLN A 46 1.35 10.25 -7.67
C GLN A 46 2.78 10.35 -8.23
N PHE A 47 3.77 10.46 -7.35
CA PHE A 47 5.18 10.50 -7.74
C PHE A 47 5.62 9.24 -8.50
N HIS A 48 5.16 8.06 -8.06
CA HIS A 48 5.48 6.80 -8.70
C HIS A 48 4.93 6.72 -10.13
N ILE A 49 3.69 7.19 -10.34
CA ILE A 49 3.08 7.29 -11.69
C ILE A 49 3.83 8.31 -12.55
N GLU A 50 4.19 9.47 -12.00
CA GLU A 50 4.92 10.51 -12.72
C GLU A 50 6.32 10.06 -13.13
N THR A 51 6.97 9.26 -12.29
CA THR A 51 8.35 8.79 -12.50
C THR A 51 8.41 7.60 -13.47
N PHE A 52 7.49 6.64 -13.33
CA PHE A 52 7.55 5.36 -14.03
C PHE A 52 6.45 5.16 -15.07
N GLY A 53 5.54 6.13 -15.22
CA GLY A 53 4.43 6.10 -16.17
C GLY A 53 3.17 5.40 -15.62
N PRO A 54 2.01 5.58 -16.30
CA PRO A 54 0.73 5.03 -15.87
C PRO A 54 0.67 3.50 -15.88
N GLU A 55 1.57 2.82 -16.58
CA GLU A 55 1.69 1.35 -16.64
C GLU A 55 1.90 0.71 -15.25
N VAL A 56 2.39 1.46 -14.26
CA VAL A 56 2.51 0.95 -12.88
C VAL A 56 1.17 0.58 -12.25
N LEU A 57 0.07 1.14 -12.78
CA LEU A 57 -1.28 0.80 -12.39
C LEU A 57 -1.79 -0.44 -13.15
N GLU A 58 -1.28 -0.71 -14.36
CA GLU A 58 -1.73 -1.80 -15.23
C GLU A 58 -1.01 -3.11 -14.86
N THR A 59 -1.40 -3.68 -13.72
CA THR A 59 -0.89 -4.98 -13.29
C THR A 59 -1.53 -6.10 -14.11
N GLU A 60 -0.73 -7.02 -14.66
CA GLU A 60 -1.24 -8.20 -15.38
C GLU A 60 -2.15 -9.09 -14.52
N SER A 61 -2.04 -8.98 -13.20
CA SER A 61 -2.88 -9.67 -12.22
C SER A 61 -3.56 -8.66 -11.28
N PRO A 62 -4.75 -8.13 -11.62
CA PRO A 62 -5.45 -7.17 -10.78
C PRO A 62 -5.86 -7.80 -9.43
N VAL A 63 -5.76 -7.01 -8.36
CA VAL A 63 -6.24 -7.43 -7.02
C VAL A 63 -7.77 -7.38 -7.01
N LEU A 64 -8.40 -8.55 -6.97
CA LEU A 64 -9.85 -8.67 -6.85
C LEU A 64 -10.30 -8.42 -5.40
N GLU A 65 -9.68 -9.15 -4.48
CA GLU A 65 -9.98 -9.13 -3.05
C GLU A 65 -8.68 -9.14 -2.25
N ALA A 66 -8.74 -8.56 -1.04
CA ALA A 66 -7.64 -8.56 -0.09
C ALA A 66 -8.20 -8.90 1.28
N PHE A 67 -7.51 -9.78 2.00
CA PHE A 67 -7.93 -10.31 3.29
C PHE A 67 -6.80 -10.09 4.30
N VAL A 68 -7.16 -9.68 5.52
CA VAL A 68 -6.24 -9.62 6.66
C VAL A 68 -6.53 -10.85 7.53
N ALA A 69 -5.49 -11.62 7.84
CA ALA A 69 -5.61 -12.81 8.66
C ALA A 69 -4.44 -12.88 9.65
N GLU A 70 -4.71 -13.36 10.86
CA GLU A 70 -3.71 -13.66 11.88
C GLU A 70 -3.23 -15.10 11.70
N THR A 71 -1.93 -15.34 11.85
CA THR A 71 -1.35 -16.68 11.90
C THR A 71 -0.38 -16.77 13.07
N LYS A 72 -0.11 -17.99 13.55
CA LYS A 72 0.89 -18.21 14.59
C LYS A 72 2.28 -18.23 13.97
N ASP A 73 3.25 -17.61 14.65
CA ASP A 73 4.66 -17.61 14.28
C ASP A 73 5.37 -18.97 14.50
N SER A 74 4.66 -20.10 14.37
CA SER A 74 5.30 -21.42 14.41
C SER A 74 5.89 -21.74 13.04
N PHE A 75 7.00 -21.10 12.71
CA PHE A 75 7.92 -21.62 11.71
C PHE A 75 8.76 -22.69 12.41
N ASP A 76 8.32 -23.94 12.31
CA ASP A 76 9.18 -25.09 12.62
C ASP A 76 10.31 -25.09 11.57
N TYR A 77 11.42 -24.42 11.88
CA TYR A 77 12.69 -24.63 11.21
C TYR A 77 13.21 -26.01 11.63
N ALA A 78 12.66 -27.05 11.01
CA ALA A 78 13.19 -28.42 11.06
C ALA A 78 14.35 -28.58 10.07
#